data_AF-A0A8T3KN00-F1
#
_entry.id   AF-A0A8T3KN00-F1
#
_cell.length_a   1.000
_cell.length_b   1.000
_cell.length_c   1.000
_cell.angle_alpha   90.00
_cell.angle_beta   90.00
_cell.angle_gamma   90.00
#
_symmetry.space_group_name_H-M   'P 1'
#
loop_
_entity.id
_entity.type
_entity.pdbx_description
1 polymer ?
#
loop_
_entity_poly.entity_id
_entity_poly.type
_entity_poly.pdbx_seq_one_letter_code
_entity_poly.pdbx_strand_id
1 'polypeptide(L)'
;MTVKSDIKKAIASAESAKGTYAMFAESTDDTTAKQMFQQMEQDMQRHVDMLNNRLNYITENNTLYQQQQMLQNNQNAGSDTKIIQTNRNNRNK
;
A
#
# COMPACT_ATOMS: atom_id res chain seq x y z
N MET A 1 -8.41 -8.28 -6.46
CA MET A 1 -7.74 -6.97 -6.63
C MET A 1 -7.68 -6.33 -5.26
N THR A 2 -6.55 -5.75 -4.89
CA THR A 2 -6.41 -5.01 -3.63
C THR A 2 -6.31 -3.53 -3.94
N VAL A 3 -6.72 -2.67 -3.00
CA VAL A 3 -6.57 -1.21 -3.14
C VAL A 3 -5.13 -0.82 -3.53
N LYS A 4 -4.12 -1.56 -3.01
CA LYS A 4 -2.71 -1.38 -3.38
C LYS A 4 -2.43 -1.70 -4.85
N SER A 5 -2.95 -2.81 -5.39
CA SER A 5 -2.76 -3.14 -6.81
C SER A 5 -3.45 -2.11 -7.72
N ASP A 6 -4.59 -1.57 -7.29
CA ASP A 6 -5.36 -0.62 -8.09
C ASP A 6 -4.71 0.76 -8.10
N ILE A 7 -4.12 1.21 -6.97
CA ILE A 7 -3.31 2.44 -6.93
C ILE A 7 -2.08 2.34 -7.83
N LYS A 8 -1.37 1.20 -7.84
CA LYS A 8 -0.22 1.00 -8.73
C LYS A 8 -0.61 1.09 -10.21
N LYS A 9 -1.75 0.52 -10.59
CA LYS A 9 -2.29 0.65 -11.94
C LYS A 9 -2.63 2.11 -12.27
N ALA A 10 -3.24 2.83 -11.34
CA ALA A 10 -3.57 4.25 -11.52
C ALA A 10 -2.31 5.11 -11.70
N ILE A 11 -1.23 4.84 -10.95
CA ILE A 11 0.07 5.52 -11.13
C ILE A 11 0.60 5.28 -12.54
N ALA A 12 0.65 4.03 -13.00
CA ALA A 12 1.13 3.69 -14.33
C ALA A 12 0.30 4.37 -15.45
N SER A 13 -1.03 4.41 -15.29
CA SER A 13 -1.90 5.12 -16.24
C SER A 13 -1.63 6.63 -16.25
N ALA A 14 -1.41 7.25 -15.09
CA ALA A 14 -1.10 8.67 -14.98
C ALA A 14 0.28 9.00 -15.59
N GLU A 15 1.29 8.16 -15.37
CA GLU A 15 2.62 8.30 -15.99
C GLU A 15 2.55 8.18 -17.52
N SER A 16 1.77 7.23 -18.03
CA SER A 16 1.54 7.06 -19.48
C SER A 16 0.85 8.29 -20.10
N ALA A 17 -0.20 8.81 -19.43
CA ALA A 17 -0.89 10.02 -19.86
C ALA A 17 0.06 11.24 -19.82
N LYS A 18 0.88 11.38 -18.78
CA LYS A 18 1.91 12.42 -18.67
C LYS A 18 2.84 12.40 -19.89
N GLY A 19 3.41 11.24 -20.21
CA GLY A 19 4.30 11.09 -21.37
C GLY A 19 3.59 11.43 -22.69
N THR A 20 2.33 11.04 -22.83
CA THR A 20 1.51 11.36 -24.01
C THR A 20 1.33 12.87 -24.18
N TYR A 21 1.01 13.59 -23.10
CA TYR A 21 0.87 15.05 -23.16
C TYR A 21 2.20 15.76 -23.42
N ALA A 22 3.31 15.29 -22.85
CA ALA A 22 4.64 15.81 -23.16
C ALA A 22 4.96 15.65 -24.67
N MET A 23 4.65 14.49 -25.26
CA MET A 23 4.83 14.26 -26.69
C MET A 23 3.95 15.18 -27.55
N PHE A 24 2.70 15.41 -27.15
CA PHE A 24 1.80 16.33 -27.89
C PHE A 24 2.23 17.79 -27.78
N ALA A 25 2.74 18.20 -26.61
CA ALA A 25 3.32 19.52 -26.46
C ALA A 25 4.51 19.71 -27.40
N GLU A 26 5.38 18.71 -27.56
CA GLU A 26 6.54 18.77 -28.45
C GLU A 26 6.16 18.74 -29.94
N SER A 27 5.17 17.93 -30.32
CA SER A 27 4.81 17.70 -31.72
C SER A 27 3.90 18.77 -32.34
N THR A 28 3.28 19.64 -31.53
CA THR A 28 2.36 20.66 -32.02
C THR A 28 3.05 22.00 -32.33
N ASP A 29 2.64 22.61 -33.44
CA ASP A 29 3.03 23.97 -33.83
C ASP A 29 2.08 25.04 -33.25
N ASP A 30 0.89 24.65 -32.78
CA ASP A 30 -0.05 25.57 -32.13
C ASP A 30 0.46 25.92 -30.72
N THR A 31 0.84 27.19 -30.53
CA THR A 31 1.35 27.70 -29.25
C THR A 31 0.35 27.59 -28.10
N THR A 32 -0.95 27.71 -28.39
CA THR A 32 -2.02 27.58 -27.40
C THR A 32 -2.17 26.12 -26.99
N ALA A 33 -2.18 25.20 -27.96
CA ALA A 33 -2.23 23.77 -27.68
C ALA A 33 -0.98 23.29 -26.91
N LYS A 34 0.21 23.81 -27.25
CA LYS A 34 1.46 23.53 -26.55
C LYS A 34 1.37 23.87 -25.06
N GLN A 35 0.90 25.08 -24.72
CA GLN A 35 0.70 25.49 -23.32
C GLN A 35 -0.33 24.62 -22.61
N MET A 36 -1.44 24.29 -23.28
CA MET A 36 -2.47 23.40 -22.75
C MET A 36 -1.88 22.02 -22.40
N PHE A 37 -1.15 21.39 -23.31
CA PHE A 37 -0.57 20.06 -23.06
C PHE A 37 0.53 20.08 -21.99
N GLN A 38 1.34 21.14 -21.91
CA GLN A 38 2.30 21.33 -20.82
C GLN A 38 1.60 21.43 -19.46
N GLN A 39 0.46 22.14 -19.39
CA GLN A 39 -0.33 22.20 -18.16
C GLN A 39 -0.91 20.82 -17.79
N MET A 40 -1.42 20.08 -18.78
CA MET A 40 -1.93 18.73 -18.55
C MET A 40 -0.83 17.75 -18.10
N GLU A 41 0.39 17.88 -18.61
CA GLU A 41 1.56 17.12 -18.14
C GLU A 41 1.83 17.39 -16.65
N GLN A 42 1.86 18.67 -16.25
CA GLN A 42 2.04 19.07 -14.85
C GLN A 42 0.93 18.52 -13.95
N ASP A 43 -0.31 18.52 -14.43
CA ASP A 43 -1.45 17.95 -13.71
C ASP A 43 -1.30 16.45 -13.48
N MET A 44 -0.81 15.70 -14.48
CA MET A 44 -0.52 14.28 -14.31
C MET A 44 0.63 14.04 -13.33
N GLN A 45 1.65 14.90 -13.30
CA GLN A 45 2.68 14.82 -12.25
C GLN A 45 2.07 14.98 -10.85
N ARG A 46 1.17 15.96 -10.66
CA ARG A 46 0.46 16.14 -9.38
C ARG A 46 -0.34 14.90 -9.01
N HIS A 47 -1.01 14.26 -9.97
CA HIS A 47 -1.73 13.00 -9.74
C HIS A 47 -0.79 11.87 -9.30
N VAL A 48 0.35 11.69 -9.98
CA VAL A 48 1.36 10.69 -9.62
C VAL A 48 1.84 10.89 -8.18
N ASP A 49 2.15 12.13 -7.79
CA ASP A 49 2.64 12.45 -6.44
C ASP A 49 1.58 12.13 -5.38
N MET A 50 0.31 12.51 -5.62
CA MET A 50 -0.80 12.22 -4.71
C MET A 50 -1.03 10.71 -4.55
N LEU A 51 -0.98 9.95 -5.65
CA LEU A 51 -1.18 8.51 -5.64
C LEU A 51 -0.01 7.78 -4.96
N ASN A 52 1.23 8.23 -5.16
CA ASN A 52 2.41 7.71 -4.46
C ASN A 52 2.32 7.96 -2.96
N ASN A 53 1.93 9.15 -2.53
CA ASN A 53 1.69 9.45 -1.11
C ASN A 53 0.65 8.52 -0.51
N ARG A 54 -0.45 8.25 -1.24
CA ARG A 54 -1.49 7.31 -0.79
C ARG A 54 -0.98 5.87 -0.73
N LEU A 55 -0.16 5.45 -1.70
CA LEU A 55 0.45 4.12 -1.75
C LEU A 55 1.38 3.89 -0.55
N ASN A 56 2.17 4.91 -0.20
CA ASN A 56 3.08 4.90 0.95
C ASN A 56 2.28 4.76 2.24
N TYR A 57 1.28 5.62 2.45
CA TYR A 57 0.40 5.56 3.62
C TYR A 57 -0.23 4.18 3.80
N ILE A 58 -0.81 3.59 2.74
CA ILE A 58 -1.44 2.27 2.84
C ILE A 58 -0.39 1.19 3.11
N THR A 59 0.82 1.30 2.57
CA THR A 59 1.88 0.32 2.80
C THR A 59 2.36 0.36 4.25
N GLU A 60 2.60 1.55 4.79
CA GLU A 60 3.01 1.74 6.19
C GLU A 60 1.94 1.31 7.19
N ASN A 61 0.69 1.70 6.97
CA ASN A 61 -0.42 1.31 7.86
C ASN A 61 -0.68 -0.20 7.80
N ASN A 62 -0.52 -0.84 6.64
CA ASN A 62 -0.63 -2.31 6.58
C ASN A 62 0.48 -2.98 7.41
N THR A 63 1.71 -2.49 7.38
CA THR A 63 2.81 -3.03 8.18
C THR A 63 2.55 -2.86 9.68
N LEU A 64 2.13 -1.67 10.12
CA LEU A 64 1.80 -1.41 11.52
C LEU A 64 0.64 -2.28 12.00
N TYR A 65 -0.42 -2.40 11.20
CA TYR A 65 -1.57 -3.23 11.53
C TYR A 65 -1.20 -4.73 11.60
N GLN A 66 -0.34 -5.20 10.70
CA GLN A 66 0.18 -6.58 10.74
C GLN A 66 1.03 -6.82 11.99
N GLN A 67 1.92 -5.89 12.36
CA GLN A 67 2.74 -6.01 13.56
C GLN A 67 1.87 -6.01 14.84
N GLN A 68 0.85 -5.16 14.92
CA GLN A 68 -0.08 -5.13 16.06
C GLN A 68 -0.87 -6.45 16.20
N GLN A 69 -1.32 -7.04 15.09
CA GLN A 69 -1.99 -8.34 15.12
C GLN A 69 -1.07 -9.47 15.60
N MET A 70 0.19 -9.48 15.15
CA MET A 70 1.17 -10.49 15.61
C MET A 70 1.42 -10.39 17.12
N LEU A 71 1.53 -9.16 17.64
CA LEU A 71 1.74 -8.93 19.07
C LEU A 71 0.53 -9.36 19.92
N GLN A 72 -0.71 -9.19 19.45
CA GLN A 72 -1.90 -9.66 20.15
C GLN A 72 -2.03 -11.19 20.14
N ASN A 73 -1.71 -11.85 19.02
CA ASN A 73 -1.78 -13.31 18.93
C ASN A 73 -0.75 -14.02 19.83
N ASN A 74 0.41 -13.39 20.07
CA ASN A 74 1.47 -14.00 20.89
C ASN A 74 1.21 -13.93 22.42
N GLN A 75 0.24 -13.13 22.87
CA GLN A 75 -0.13 -13.07 24.30
C GLN A 75 -1.12 -14.17 24.73
N ASN A 76 -1.85 -14.79 23.79
CA ASN A 76 -2.80 -15.85 24.10
C ASN A 76 -2.21 -17.28 24.09
N ALA A 77 -0.95 -17.47 23.67
CA ALA A 77 -0.31 -18.78 23.62
C ALA A 77 0.36 -19.23 24.94
N GLY A 78 0.35 -18.37 25.97
CA GLY A 78 1.14 -18.58 27.21
C GLY A 78 0.40 -19.19 28.41
N SER A 79 -0.91 -19.41 28.35
CA SER A 79 -1.70 -19.79 29.55
C SER A 79 -1.97 -21.30 29.72
N ASP A 80 -1.67 -22.16 28.75
CA ASP A 80 -2.17 -23.55 28.75
C ASP A 80 -1.15 -24.66 29.13
N THR A 81 0.04 -24.34 29.66
CA THR A 81 1.07 -25.38 29.91
C THR A 81 1.45 -25.64 31.38
N LYS A 82 0.57 -25.43 32.37
CA LYS A 82 0.87 -25.82 33.75
C LYS A 82 -0.31 -26.36 34.59
N ILE A 83 -0.99 -27.44 34.19
CA ILE A 83 -1.59 -28.37 35.18
C ILE A 83 -1.55 -29.83 34.67
N ILE A 84 -0.37 -30.46 34.64
CA ILE A 84 -0.24 -31.91 34.87
C ILE A 84 1.01 -32.11 35.74
N GLN A 85 0.92 -31.74 37.02
CA GLN A 85 1.85 -32.24 38.04
C GLN A 85 1.10 -33.28 38.88
N THR A 86 1.42 -34.53 38.56
CA THR A 86 1.70 -35.63 39.49
C THR A 86 0.75 -35.82 40.68
N ASN A 87 -0.22 -36.73 40.54
CA ASN A 87 -0.66 -37.54 41.67
C ASN A 87 -1.03 -38.96 41.22
N ARG A 88 0.00 -39.75 40.86
CA ARG A 88 -0.05 -41.22 40.90
C ARG A 88 0.83 -41.63 42.06
N ASN A 89 0.26 -41.78 43.25
CA ASN A 89 0.73 -42.69 44.31
C ASN A 89 -0.18 -42.54 45.54
N ASN A 90 -1.41 -43.08 45.45
CA ASN A 90 -2.02 -43.76 46.59
C ASN A 90 -3.31 -44.46 46.17
N ARG A 91 -3.15 -45.66 45.60
CA ARG A 91 -4.20 -46.68 45.59
C ARG A 91 -3.52 -48.04 45.42
N ASN A 92 -3.21 -48.68 46.56
CA ASN A 92 -3.74 -49.99 46.92
C ASN A 92 -2.77 -50.78 47.83
N LYS A 93 -3.33 -51.16 48.98
CA LYS A 93 -3.03 -52.31 49.85
C LYS A 93 -1.77 -52.25 50.70
#